data_AF-A0A9P6AYI0-F1
#
_entry.id   AF-A0A9P6AYI0-F1
#
_cell.length_a   1.000
_cell.length_b   1.000
_cell.length_c   1.000
_cell.angle_alpha   90.00
_cell.angle_beta   90.00
_cell.angle_gamma   90.00
#
_symmetry.space_group_name_H-M   'P 1'
#
loop_
_entity.id
_entity.type
_entity.pdbx_description
1 polymer ?
#
loop_
_entity_poly.entity_id
_entity_poly.type
_entity_poly.pdbx_seq_one_letter_code
_entity_poly.pdbx_strand_id
1 'polypeptide(L)'
;MSTVTLAIFLKCCFTIAKATTLTPNLKARIPSYLLTLTLSPALHAEHASLHKKSHYTSSAQLTVQHTVEELQDSLLLTVINFPRKQIGPKMSDCLVTGVQPVGPLATQDVKREHTVCIRPFSLSSNPSSFQVEPGSRVGILPTQFTTGHLVASNPRDLTWEEFALVHLAVGCITSYVSPPETVGPQQSAEGWVLHYFRVDFGDETGGERDAAVWLVDDEASLVDLARLVGRQVLAVVNIALEPETAQDSPSAPFLTRGAAAILTVGGRALLEPRKEVPNGNRLA
;
A
#
# COMPACT_ATOMS: atom_id res chain seq x y z
N MET A 1 11.67 -8.25 -15.46
CA MET A 1 10.87 -8.64 -14.28
C MET A 1 9.69 -9.47 -14.76
N SER A 2 9.30 -10.53 -14.05
CA SER A 2 8.04 -11.24 -14.31
C SER A 2 6.87 -10.32 -13.97
N THR A 3 5.85 -10.32 -14.83
CA THR A 3 4.63 -9.54 -14.61
C THR A 3 3.63 -10.31 -13.74
N VAL A 4 2.78 -9.60 -13.01
CA VAL A 4 1.74 -10.15 -12.14
C VAL A 4 0.35 -9.76 -12.63
N THR A 5 -0.61 -10.67 -12.55
CA THR A 5 -1.99 -10.40 -12.97
C THR A 5 -2.71 -9.49 -11.98
N LEU A 6 -3.77 -8.81 -12.43
CA LEU A 6 -4.60 -8.01 -11.52
C LEU A 6 -5.24 -8.89 -10.45
N ALA A 7 -5.66 -10.11 -10.77
CA ALA A 7 -6.21 -11.05 -9.79
C ALA A 7 -5.23 -11.37 -8.65
N ILE A 8 -3.95 -11.62 -8.97
CA ILE A 8 -2.92 -11.89 -7.94
C ILE A 8 -2.68 -10.64 -7.09
N PHE A 9 -2.61 -9.45 -7.69
CA PHE A 9 -2.51 -8.20 -6.94
C PHE A 9 -3.70 -8.02 -5.99
N LEU A 10 -4.94 -8.22 -6.48
CA LEU A 10 -6.17 -8.04 -5.71
C LEU A 10 -6.33 -9.05 -4.57
N LYS A 11 -5.66 -10.21 -4.66
CA LYS A 11 -5.59 -11.20 -3.58
C LYS A 11 -4.80 -10.68 -2.37
N CYS A 12 -3.85 -9.77 -2.57
CA CYS A 12 -3.17 -9.12 -1.46
C CYS A 12 -4.13 -8.12 -0.78
N CYS A 13 -4.57 -8.44 0.44
CA CYS A 13 -5.48 -7.56 1.19
C CYS A 13 -4.67 -6.48 1.92
N PHE A 14 -4.29 -5.45 1.15
CA PHE A 14 -3.67 -4.23 1.69
C PHE A 14 -4.71 -3.38 2.40
N THR A 15 -4.46 -3.07 3.66
CA THR A 15 -5.41 -2.38 4.54
C THR A 15 -4.69 -1.38 5.42
N ILE A 16 -5.27 -0.19 5.61
CA ILE A 16 -4.77 0.80 6.55
C ILE A 16 -5.15 0.38 7.97
N ALA A 17 -4.18 0.28 8.86
CA ALA A 17 -4.39 0.05 10.28
C ALA A 17 -3.95 1.26 11.10
N LYS A 18 -4.59 1.52 12.23
CA LYS A 18 -4.11 2.48 13.23
C LYS A 18 -3.33 1.75 14.32
N ALA A 19 -2.09 2.16 14.58
CA ALA A 19 -1.31 1.61 15.68
C ALA A 19 -1.73 2.23 17.02
N THR A 20 -2.35 1.46 17.90
CA THR A 20 -2.90 1.95 19.18
C THR A 20 -2.03 1.64 20.38
N THR A 21 -1.11 0.69 20.27
CA THR A 21 -0.12 0.43 21.32
C THR A 21 1.15 -0.05 20.67
N LEU A 22 2.29 0.47 21.09
CA LEU A 22 3.61 -0.02 20.69
C LEU A 22 4.44 -0.37 21.91
N THR A 23 4.74 -1.65 22.07
CA THR A 23 5.65 -2.13 23.11
C THR A 23 7.00 -2.50 22.48
N PRO A 24 8.10 -1.83 22.85
CA PRO A 24 9.43 -2.23 22.41
C PRO A 24 9.79 -3.64 22.88
N ASN A 25 10.27 -4.49 21.97
CA ASN A 25 10.78 -5.83 22.24
C ASN A 25 12.27 -5.90 21.90
N LEU A 26 13.07 -5.06 22.56
CA LEU A 26 14.49 -4.86 22.24
C LEU A 26 15.37 -6.05 22.63
N LYS A 27 14.90 -6.94 23.50
CA LYS A 27 15.63 -8.14 23.94
C LYS A 27 15.44 -9.34 23.01
N ALA A 28 14.57 -9.24 22.00
CA ALA A 28 14.43 -10.28 20.99
C ALA A 28 15.69 -10.38 20.12
N ARG A 29 15.91 -11.55 19.49
CA ARG A 29 17.03 -11.76 18.56
C ARG A 29 17.14 -10.67 17.49
N ILE A 30 15.99 -10.20 17.01
CA ILE A 30 15.88 -9.04 16.14
C ILE A 30 14.93 -8.07 16.86
N PRO A 31 15.39 -6.87 17.24
CA PRO A 31 14.55 -5.86 17.85
C PRO A 31 13.30 -5.56 17.02
N SER A 32 12.16 -5.44 17.69
CA SER A 32 10.88 -5.15 17.06
C SER A 32 9.96 -4.36 17.98
N TYR A 33 8.92 -3.78 17.41
CA TYR A 33 7.74 -3.34 18.15
C TYR A 33 6.69 -4.46 18.13
N LEU A 34 6.08 -4.71 19.27
CA LEU A 34 4.82 -5.43 19.36
C LEU A 34 3.70 -4.39 19.29
N LEU A 35 2.94 -4.42 18.20
CA LEU A 35 1.87 -3.48 17.92
C LEU A 35 0.52 -4.11 18.26
N THR A 36 -0.35 -3.32 18.88
CA THR A 36 -1.80 -3.51 18.82
C THR A 36 -2.34 -2.56 17.75
N LEU A 37 -3.23 -3.08 16.92
CA LEU A 37 -3.76 -2.39 15.75
C LEU A 37 -5.29 -2.32 15.79
N THR A 38 -5.82 -1.18 15.39
CA THR A 38 -7.24 -0.99 15.05
C THR A 38 -7.43 -1.06 13.54
N LEU A 39 -8.42 -1.84 13.12
CA LEU A 39 -8.93 -2.00 11.76
C LEU A 39 -10.45 -1.69 11.77
N SER A 40 -11.20 -2.14 10.77
CA SER A 40 -12.65 -1.93 10.72
C SER A 40 -13.37 -2.65 11.87
N PRO A 41 -14.53 -2.15 12.33
CA PRO A 41 -15.34 -2.82 13.35
C PRO A 41 -15.72 -4.26 12.96
N ALA A 42 -16.03 -4.49 11.69
CA ALA A 42 -16.39 -5.82 11.16
C ALA A 42 -15.21 -6.81 11.28
N LEU A 43 -13.99 -6.39 10.93
CA LEU A 43 -12.79 -7.21 11.09
C LEU A 43 -12.50 -7.55 12.56
N HIS A 44 -12.74 -6.61 13.47
CA HIS A 44 -12.58 -6.85 14.91
C HIS A 44 -13.63 -7.84 15.43
N ALA A 45 -14.89 -7.73 15.00
CA ALA A 45 -15.95 -8.66 15.37
C ALA A 45 -15.67 -10.08 14.87
N GLU A 46 -15.26 -10.22 13.61
CA GLU A 46 -14.85 -11.51 13.03
C GLU A 46 -13.65 -12.10 13.78
N HIS A 47 -12.60 -11.29 14.02
CA HIS A 47 -11.39 -11.73 14.74
C HIS A 47 -11.71 -12.21 16.17
N ALA A 48 -12.57 -11.49 16.89
CA ALA A 48 -13.04 -11.88 18.22
C ALA A 48 -13.81 -13.20 18.20
N SER A 49 -14.67 -13.39 17.21
CA SER A 49 -15.43 -14.63 17.04
C SER A 49 -14.52 -15.84 16.81
N LEU A 50 -13.59 -15.72 15.86
CA LEU A 50 -12.72 -16.81 15.40
C LEU A 50 -11.56 -17.13 16.35
N HIS A 51 -10.98 -16.12 17.00
CA HIS A 51 -9.73 -16.28 17.74
C HIS A 51 -9.83 -15.93 19.22
N LYS A 52 -11.04 -15.59 19.71
CA LYS A 52 -11.30 -15.20 21.11
C LYS A 52 -10.39 -14.05 21.58
N LYS A 53 -10.06 -13.16 20.65
CA LYS A 53 -9.18 -12.01 20.82
C LYS A 53 -9.77 -10.82 20.10
N SER A 54 -9.91 -9.68 20.77
CA SER A 54 -10.63 -8.51 20.24
C SER A 54 -9.79 -7.55 19.40
N HIS A 55 -8.48 -7.78 19.28
CA HIS A 55 -7.56 -6.83 18.67
C HIS A 55 -6.55 -7.54 17.76
N TYR A 56 -6.12 -6.85 16.71
CA TYR A 56 -5.04 -7.32 15.84
C TYR A 56 -3.71 -6.99 16.47
N THR A 57 -2.75 -7.90 16.36
CA THR A 57 -1.35 -7.63 16.73
C THR A 57 -0.39 -7.91 15.60
N SER A 58 0.73 -7.22 15.61
CA SER A 58 1.85 -7.48 14.71
C SER A 58 3.19 -7.33 15.45
N SER A 59 4.22 -8.01 14.95
CA SER A 59 5.61 -7.79 15.39
C SER A 59 6.40 -7.19 14.23
N ALA A 60 6.71 -5.89 14.29
CA ALA A 60 7.35 -5.17 13.19
C ALA A 60 8.76 -4.69 13.55
N GLN A 61 9.72 -4.92 12.66
CA GLN A 61 11.14 -4.55 12.84
C GLN A 61 11.37 -3.08 12.45
N LEU A 62 10.71 -2.16 13.16
CA LEU A 62 10.70 -0.72 12.86
C LEU A 62 11.50 0.12 13.86
N THR A 63 12.17 -0.51 14.84
CA THR A 63 12.79 0.16 15.99
C THR A 63 14.02 1.00 15.65
N VAL A 64 14.61 0.82 14.46
CA VAL A 64 15.80 1.59 14.05
C VAL A 64 15.39 2.94 13.47
N GLN A 65 14.41 2.93 12.57
CA GLN A 65 14.00 4.12 11.83
C GLN A 65 12.81 4.84 12.44
N HIS A 66 12.11 4.26 13.42
CA HIS A 66 10.92 4.86 14.01
C HIS A 66 10.94 4.81 15.52
N THR A 67 10.47 5.88 16.15
CA THR A 67 10.23 5.91 17.59
C THR A 67 8.80 5.50 17.92
N VAL A 68 8.52 5.26 19.21
CA VAL A 68 7.16 4.97 19.69
C VAL A 68 6.26 6.17 19.45
N GLU A 69 6.76 7.38 19.72
CA GLU A 69 6.01 8.64 19.60
C GLU A 69 5.63 8.93 18.15
N GLU A 70 6.49 8.56 17.20
CA GLU A 70 6.16 8.67 15.77
C GLU A 70 5.02 7.71 15.42
N LEU A 71 5.09 6.44 15.85
CA LEU A 71 4.15 5.43 15.38
C LEU A 71 2.84 5.34 16.17
N GLN A 72 2.83 5.75 17.43
CA GLN A 72 1.66 5.72 18.29
C GLN A 72 0.55 6.58 17.68
N ASP A 73 -0.65 6.00 17.59
CA ASP A 73 -1.84 6.56 16.97
C ASP A 73 -1.74 6.91 15.47
N SER A 74 -0.67 6.45 14.81
CA SER A 74 -0.49 6.68 13.37
C SER A 74 -1.15 5.60 12.49
N LEU A 75 -1.42 5.97 11.24
CA LEU A 75 -1.92 5.08 10.21
C LEU A 75 -0.77 4.40 9.48
N LEU A 76 -0.84 3.08 9.33
CA LEU A 76 0.18 2.23 8.74
C LEU A 76 -0.45 1.33 7.67
N LEU A 77 0.27 1.10 6.57
CA LEU A 77 -0.08 0.08 5.59
C LEU A 77 0.20 -1.32 6.15
N THR A 78 -0.80 -2.20 6.05
CA THR A 78 -0.70 -3.59 6.50
C THR A 78 -1.19 -4.56 5.42
N VAL A 79 -0.75 -5.81 5.51
CA VAL A 79 -1.35 -6.95 4.79
C VAL A 79 -1.99 -7.87 5.82
N ILE A 80 -3.31 -8.02 5.76
CA ILE A 80 -4.08 -8.64 6.84
C ILE A 80 -4.43 -10.11 6.61
N ASN A 81 -4.41 -10.57 5.36
CA ASN A 81 -4.89 -11.91 4.98
C ASN A 81 -3.80 -12.98 4.87
N PHE A 82 -2.67 -12.80 5.55
CA PHE A 82 -1.81 -13.93 5.86
C PHE A 82 -2.41 -14.81 6.97
N PRO A 83 -2.14 -16.14 6.96
CA PRO A 83 -2.31 -16.96 8.15
C PRO A 83 -1.56 -16.36 9.35
N ARG A 84 -2.16 -16.51 10.54
CA ARG A 84 -1.54 -16.03 11.78
C ARG A 84 -0.21 -16.75 12.00
N LYS A 85 0.81 -16.02 12.44
CA LYS A 85 2.17 -16.53 12.58
C LYS A 85 2.68 -16.39 14.01
N GLN A 86 3.16 -17.50 14.59
CA GLN A 86 3.85 -17.47 15.87
C GLN A 86 5.25 -16.86 15.71
N ILE A 87 5.52 -15.76 16.43
CA ILE A 87 6.81 -15.07 16.46
C ILE A 87 7.31 -15.07 17.90
N GLY A 88 8.20 -16.01 18.23
CA GLY A 88 8.63 -16.23 19.61
C GLY A 88 7.41 -16.56 20.49
N PRO A 89 7.16 -15.83 21.59
CA PRO A 89 6.00 -16.05 22.45
C PRO A 89 4.73 -15.31 21.99
N LYS A 90 4.77 -14.54 20.91
CA LYS A 90 3.65 -13.70 20.46
C LYS A 90 3.04 -14.24 19.17
N MET A 91 1.72 -14.15 19.06
CA MET A 91 0.99 -14.51 17.85
C MET A 91 0.74 -13.26 17.02
N SER A 92 1.27 -13.20 15.80
CA SER A 92 1.07 -12.10 14.84
C SER A 92 -0.15 -12.37 13.97
N ASP A 93 -1.06 -11.40 13.87
CA ASP A 93 -2.34 -11.53 13.14
C ASP A 93 -2.30 -10.88 11.75
N CYS A 94 -1.30 -10.04 11.48
CA CYS A 94 -1.10 -9.37 10.20
C CYS A 94 0.36 -8.93 10.06
N LEU A 95 0.72 -8.50 8.85
CA LEU A 95 2.02 -7.92 8.53
C LEU A 95 1.89 -6.40 8.49
N VAL A 96 2.55 -5.69 9.40
CA VAL A 96 2.83 -4.25 9.22
C VAL A 96 3.96 -4.14 8.21
N THR A 97 3.71 -3.43 7.12
CA THR A 97 4.63 -3.36 5.98
C THR A 97 5.66 -2.25 6.15
N GLY A 98 6.81 -2.43 5.49
CA GLY A 98 7.81 -1.37 5.35
C GLY A 98 8.57 -1.50 4.04
N VAL A 99 9.18 -0.41 3.59
CA VAL A 99 10.00 -0.40 2.39
C VAL A 99 11.47 -0.53 2.76
N GLN A 100 12.19 -1.32 1.97
CA GLN A 100 13.57 -1.70 2.23
C GLN A 100 14.46 -1.46 0.99
N PRO A 101 15.75 -1.18 1.18
CA PRO A 101 16.72 -1.16 0.09
C PRO A 101 16.71 -2.44 -0.73
N VAL A 102 17.01 -2.30 -2.02
CA VAL A 102 17.18 -3.39 -2.98
C VAL A 102 18.56 -3.36 -3.61
N GLY A 103 18.89 -4.39 -4.38
CA GLY A 103 20.17 -4.52 -5.07
C GLY A 103 21.22 -5.33 -4.28
N PRO A 104 22.42 -5.49 -4.85
CA PRO A 104 23.45 -6.41 -4.34
C PRO A 104 23.98 -6.05 -2.96
N LEU A 105 23.87 -4.79 -2.55
CA LEU A 105 24.32 -4.29 -1.25
C LEU A 105 23.24 -4.39 -0.16
N ALA A 106 22.01 -4.74 -0.50
CA ALA A 106 20.89 -4.82 0.45
C ALA A 106 20.90 -6.14 1.25
N THR A 107 21.89 -6.29 2.12
CA THR A 107 21.96 -7.41 3.09
C THR A 107 20.78 -7.37 4.06
N GLN A 108 20.55 -8.47 4.79
CA GLN A 108 19.46 -8.52 5.77
C GLN A 108 19.60 -7.47 6.88
N ASP A 109 20.81 -7.12 7.28
CA ASP A 109 21.05 -6.11 8.31
C ASP A 109 20.81 -4.69 7.77
N VAL A 110 21.31 -4.40 6.56
CA VAL A 110 21.00 -3.14 5.84
C VAL A 110 19.49 -2.96 5.68
N LYS A 111 18.78 -4.03 5.28
CA LYS A 111 17.32 -3.98 5.14
C LYS A 111 16.62 -3.61 6.45
N ARG A 112 17.03 -4.22 7.57
CA ARG A 112 16.46 -3.93 8.90
C ARG A 112 16.78 -2.51 9.36
N GLU A 113 18.01 -2.07 9.14
CA GLU A 113 18.47 -0.74 9.53
C GLU A 113 17.76 0.38 8.77
N HIS A 114 17.30 0.11 7.54
CA HIS A 114 16.68 1.10 6.66
C HIS A 114 15.19 0.86 6.39
N THR A 115 14.50 0.00 7.16
CA THR A 115 13.07 -0.27 6.95
C THR A 115 12.23 0.95 7.34
N VAL A 116 11.49 1.52 6.39
CA VAL A 116 10.59 2.66 6.62
C VAL A 116 9.13 2.24 6.42
N CYS A 117 8.25 2.50 7.38
CA CYS A 117 6.83 2.17 7.23
C CYS A 117 6.13 3.06 6.20
N ILE A 118 5.05 2.54 5.61
CA ILE A 118 4.22 3.27 4.65
C ILE A 118 2.97 3.81 5.35
N ARG A 119 2.59 5.05 5.01
CA ARG A 119 1.40 5.72 5.53
C ARG A 119 0.56 6.34 4.42
N PRO A 120 -0.75 6.53 4.63
CA PRO A 120 -1.54 7.37 3.74
C PRO A 120 -1.20 8.84 3.93
N PHE A 121 -1.34 9.63 2.87
CA PHE A 121 -1.36 11.09 2.94
C PHE A 121 -2.52 11.66 2.14
N SER A 122 -3.18 12.67 2.71
CA SER A 122 -4.31 13.32 2.06
C SER A 122 -3.83 14.21 0.91
N LEU A 123 -4.56 14.16 -0.19
CA LEU A 123 -4.35 15.04 -1.33
C LEU A 123 -4.95 16.44 -1.11
N SER A 124 -5.94 16.56 -0.21
CA SER A 124 -6.63 17.82 0.05
C SER A 124 -5.90 18.63 1.12
N SER A 125 -5.75 19.93 0.86
CA SER A 125 -5.35 20.91 1.88
C SER A 125 -6.46 21.21 2.89
N ASN A 126 -7.69 20.72 2.66
CA ASN A 126 -8.81 20.89 3.57
C ASN A 126 -8.90 19.68 4.52
N PRO A 127 -8.60 19.85 5.83
CA PRO A 127 -8.63 18.74 6.79
C PRO A 127 -10.03 18.16 7.03
N SER A 128 -11.10 18.83 6.59
CA SER A 128 -12.48 18.51 6.99
C SER A 128 -13.29 17.64 6.02
N SER A 129 -12.79 17.27 4.84
CA SER A 129 -13.61 16.59 3.82
C SER A 129 -13.39 15.07 3.70
N PHE A 130 -12.19 14.55 3.99
CA PHE A 130 -11.91 13.11 3.93
C PHE A 130 -10.83 12.71 4.94
N GLN A 131 -11.14 11.72 5.78
CA GLN A 131 -10.21 11.11 6.70
C GLN A 131 -10.07 9.63 6.37
N VAL A 132 -8.84 9.15 6.26
CA VAL A 132 -8.58 7.72 6.06
C VAL A 132 -8.92 6.96 7.33
N GLU A 133 -9.93 6.09 7.24
CA GLU A 133 -10.41 5.29 8.37
C GLU A 133 -9.59 4.00 8.55
N PRO A 134 -9.33 3.56 9.78
CA PRO A 134 -8.74 2.24 10.02
C PRO A 134 -9.64 1.12 9.46
N GLY A 135 -9.06 0.20 8.71
CA GLY A 135 -9.77 -0.82 7.95
C GLY A 135 -9.98 -0.44 6.48
N SER A 136 -9.63 0.77 6.06
CA SER A 136 -9.71 1.18 4.65
C SER A 136 -8.85 0.29 3.76
N ARG A 137 -9.42 -0.20 2.66
CA ARG A 137 -8.71 -0.96 1.64
C ARG A 137 -7.76 -0.05 0.85
N VAL A 138 -6.60 -0.58 0.48
CA VAL A 138 -5.68 0.05 -0.47
C VAL A 138 -5.79 -0.69 -1.81
N GLY A 139 -5.81 0.06 -2.91
CA GLY A 139 -6.02 -0.49 -4.23
C GLY A 139 -5.50 0.41 -5.35
N ILE A 140 -5.79 -0.01 -6.58
CA ILE A 140 -5.42 0.70 -7.82
C ILE A 140 -6.62 0.92 -8.74
N LEU A 141 -7.82 0.42 -8.39
CA LEU A 141 -9.05 0.53 -9.19
C LEU A 141 -10.17 1.23 -8.43
N PRO A 142 -10.97 2.08 -9.10
CA PRO A 142 -12.18 2.67 -8.52
C PRO A 142 -13.17 1.63 -7.97
N THR A 143 -13.37 0.52 -8.69
CA THR A 143 -14.32 -0.55 -8.34
C THR A 143 -13.99 -1.24 -7.01
N GLN A 144 -12.76 -1.13 -6.51
CA GLN A 144 -12.40 -1.65 -5.19
C GLN A 144 -13.03 -0.83 -4.03
N PHE A 145 -13.65 0.31 -4.33
CA PHE A 145 -14.11 1.29 -3.34
C PHE A 145 -15.63 1.55 -3.38
N THR A 146 -16.34 1.02 -4.38
CA THR A 146 -17.78 1.29 -4.61
C THR A 146 -18.71 0.45 -3.73
N THR A 147 -18.23 -0.67 -3.18
CA THR A 147 -19.00 -1.61 -2.32
C THR A 147 -18.64 -1.53 -0.84
N GLY A 148 -18.02 -0.43 -0.41
CA GLY A 148 -17.56 -0.22 0.96
C GLY A 148 -16.04 -0.12 1.01
N HIS A 149 -15.53 1.04 1.42
CA HIS A 149 -14.09 1.28 1.47
C HIS A 149 -13.41 0.52 2.63
N LEU A 150 -14.17 0.10 3.65
CA LEU A 150 -13.70 -0.68 4.79
C LEU A 150 -13.77 -2.17 4.49
N VAL A 151 -12.66 -2.87 4.72
CA VAL A 151 -12.60 -4.33 4.62
C VAL A 151 -13.45 -4.94 5.74
N ALA A 152 -14.37 -5.85 5.41
CA ALA A 152 -15.30 -6.42 6.38
C ALA A 152 -14.92 -7.82 6.90
N SER A 153 -14.14 -8.58 6.12
CA SER A 153 -13.76 -9.96 6.44
C SER A 153 -12.30 -10.25 6.06
N ASN A 154 -11.74 -11.29 6.67
CA ASN A 154 -10.37 -11.70 6.50
C ASN A 154 -10.25 -13.21 6.26
N PRO A 155 -10.12 -13.66 4.99
CA PRO A 155 -10.04 -15.08 4.65
C PRO A 155 -8.74 -15.76 5.11
N ARG A 156 -7.68 -15.00 5.39
CA ARG A 156 -6.36 -15.51 5.81
C ARG A 156 -5.74 -16.55 4.86
N ASP A 157 -5.93 -16.35 3.57
CA ASP A 157 -5.60 -17.29 2.49
C ASP A 157 -4.43 -16.83 1.58
N LEU A 158 -3.72 -15.76 1.95
CA LEU A 158 -2.54 -15.28 1.21
C LEU A 158 -1.30 -16.10 1.58
N THR A 159 -0.57 -16.53 0.56
CA THR A 159 0.73 -17.19 0.72
C THR A 159 1.89 -16.23 0.47
N TRP A 160 3.09 -16.57 1.00
CA TRP A 160 4.30 -15.78 0.74
C TRP A 160 4.72 -15.83 -0.72
N GLU A 161 4.46 -16.94 -1.42
CA GLU A 161 4.75 -17.09 -2.85
C GLU A 161 3.92 -16.10 -3.66
N GLU A 162 2.61 -16.01 -3.40
CA GLU A 162 1.71 -15.07 -4.07
C GLU A 162 2.07 -13.61 -3.77
N PHE A 163 2.34 -13.29 -2.50
CA PHE A 163 2.76 -11.95 -2.11
C PHE A 163 4.08 -11.54 -2.77
N ALA A 164 5.05 -12.45 -2.85
CA ALA A 164 6.36 -12.18 -3.44
C ALA A 164 6.30 -11.93 -4.96
N LEU A 165 5.24 -12.35 -5.65
CA LEU A 165 5.02 -12.03 -7.06
C LEU A 165 4.67 -10.54 -7.28
N VAL A 166 4.12 -9.87 -6.27
CA VAL A 166 3.69 -8.47 -6.37
C VAL A 166 4.85 -7.55 -6.00
N HIS A 167 5.43 -6.87 -7.00
CA HIS A 167 6.51 -5.93 -6.76
C HIS A 167 5.96 -4.53 -6.51
N LEU A 168 5.99 -4.11 -5.24
CA LEU A 168 5.66 -2.76 -4.81
C LEU A 168 6.93 -1.99 -4.52
N ALA A 169 7.02 -0.77 -5.04
CA ALA A 169 8.19 0.07 -4.89
C ALA A 169 7.83 1.54 -4.68
N VAL A 170 8.71 2.24 -3.96
CA VAL A 170 8.65 3.69 -3.84
C VAL A 170 9.30 4.32 -5.06
N GLY A 171 8.63 5.31 -5.64
CA GLY A 171 9.21 6.18 -6.65
C GLY A 171 8.87 7.64 -6.41
N CYS A 172 9.67 8.54 -6.96
CA CYS A 172 9.46 9.98 -6.89
C CYS A 172 8.75 10.46 -8.17
N ILE A 173 7.65 11.17 -8.03
CA ILE A 173 6.93 11.77 -9.16
C ILE A 173 7.79 12.91 -9.73
N THR A 174 8.18 12.82 -11.01
CA THR A 174 9.03 13.82 -11.67
C THR A 174 8.23 14.80 -12.53
N SER A 175 7.13 14.35 -13.16
CA SER A 175 6.24 15.22 -13.93
C SER A 175 4.85 14.64 -14.12
N TYR A 176 3.89 15.50 -14.46
CA TYR A 176 2.60 15.07 -15.01
C TYR A 176 2.78 14.63 -16.47
N VAL A 177 2.00 13.64 -16.92
CA VAL A 177 1.99 13.15 -18.30
C VAL A 177 0.55 13.07 -18.77
N SER A 178 0.30 13.49 -20.01
CA SER A 178 -1.02 13.32 -20.61
C SER A 178 -1.37 11.83 -20.74
N PRO A 179 -2.64 11.43 -20.53
CA PRO A 179 -3.05 10.07 -20.78
C PRO A 179 -2.67 9.63 -22.20
N PRO A 180 -2.16 8.41 -22.39
CA PRO A 180 -1.88 7.84 -23.70
C PRO A 180 -3.12 7.89 -24.60
N GLU A 181 -2.96 8.27 -25.87
CA GLU A 181 -4.07 8.37 -26.82
C GLU A 181 -4.89 7.06 -26.91
N THR A 182 -4.25 5.92 -26.71
CA THR A 182 -4.87 4.59 -26.72
C THR A 182 -5.80 4.32 -25.54
N VAL A 183 -5.66 5.06 -24.44
CA VAL A 183 -6.49 4.91 -23.23
C VAL A 183 -7.56 6.01 -23.14
N GLY A 184 -7.27 7.20 -23.70
CA GLY A 184 -8.16 8.37 -23.63
C GLY A 184 -8.35 8.90 -22.19
N PRO A 185 -8.98 10.08 -22.00
CA PRO A 185 -9.40 10.53 -20.68
C PRO A 185 -10.51 9.60 -20.16
N GLN A 186 -10.18 8.80 -19.15
CA GLN A 186 -11.14 7.92 -18.50
C GLN A 186 -11.69 8.63 -17.26
N GLN A 187 -12.95 9.06 -17.35
CA GLN A 187 -13.74 9.49 -16.19
C GLN A 187 -14.78 8.40 -15.91
N SER A 188 -14.79 7.86 -14.69
CA SER A 188 -15.84 6.92 -14.30
C SER A 188 -17.16 7.65 -14.04
N ALA A 189 -18.27 6.92 -14.14
CA ALA A 189 -19.61 7.45 -13.82
C ALA A 189 -19.74 7.96 -12.37
N GLU A 190 -18.77 7.66 -11.52
CA GLU A 190 -18.75 7.97 -10.08
C GLU A 190 -17.73 9.08 -9.73
N GLY A 191 -17.24 9.83 -10.72
CA GLY A 191 -16.38 10.99 -10.50
C GLY A 191 -14.89 10.68 -10.34
N TRP A 192 -14.45 9.47 -10.69
CA TRP A 192 -13.03 9.13 -10.71
C TRP A 192 -12.38 9.54 -12.02
N VAL A 193 -11.19 10.12 -11.96
CA VAL A 193 -10.39 10.54 -13.10
C VAL A 193 -9.06 9.81 -13.08
N LEU A 194 -8.67 9.29 -14.24
CA LEU A 194 -7.39 8.64 -14.46
C LEU A 194 -6.32 9.69 -14.78
N HIS A 195 -5.22 9.68 -14.02
CA HIS A 195 -4.05 10.52 -14.25
C HIS A 195 -2.80 9.68 -14.50
N TYR A 196 -1.85 10.28 -15.23
CA TYR A 196 -0.55 9.70 -15.50
C TYR A 196 0.55 10.62 -15.00
N PHE A 197 1.58 10.01 -14.44
CA PHE A 197 2.77 10.69 -13.97
C PHE A 197 4.01 9.98 -14.48
N ARG A 198 5.06 10.76 -14.70
CA ARG A 198 6.41 10.23 -14.80
C ARG A 198 6.94 10.01 -13.39
N VAL A 199 7.44 8.80 -13.11
CA VAL A 199 7.89 8.41 -11.78
C VAL A 199 9.24 7.71 -11.89
N ASP A 200 10.21 8.22 -11.12
CA ASP A 200 11.52 7.61 -10.96
C ASP A 200 11.47 6.55 -9.85
N PHE A 201 11.58 5.27 -10.23
CA PHE A 201 11.70 4.14 -9.31
C PHE A 201 13.14 3.69 -9.11
N GLY A 202 14.14 4.44 -9.56
CA GLY A 202 15.56 4.08 -9.44
C GLY A 202 15.97 2.89 -10.33
N ASP A 203 17.24 2.85 -10.72
CA ASP A 203 17.75 1.92 -11.74
C ASP A 203 17.51 0.45 -11.40
N GLU A 204 17.66 0.07 -10.13
CA GLU A 204 17.50 -1.30 -9.62
C GLU A 204 16.04 -1.82 -9.68
N THR A 205 15.07 -0.91 -9.73
CA THR A 205 13.63 -1.23 -9.88
C THR A 205 13.10 -0.84 -11.27
N GLY A 206 14.03 -0.46 -12.15
CA GLY A 206 13.86 -0.27 -13.59
C GLY A 206 13.58 1.17 -14.00
N GLY A 207 14.12 2.12 -13.24
CA GLY A 207 14.27 3.52 -13.61
C GLY A 207 12.95 4.27 -13.77
N GLU A 208 13.05 5.37 -14.50
CA GLU A 208 11.93 6.26 -14.73
C GLU A 208 10.93 5.67 -15.74
N ARG A 209 9.65 5.68 -15.39
CA ARG A 209 8.56 5.20 -16.24
C ARG A 209 7.25 5.91 -15.94
N ASP A 210 6.26 5.66 -16.77
CA ASP A 210 4.91 6.18 -16.55
C ASP A 210 4.22 5.38 -15.45
N ALA A 211 3.42 6.05 -14.63
CA ALA A 211 2.61 5.45 -13.59
C ALA A 211 1.19 6.03 -13.65
N ALA A 212 0.20 5.14 -13.72
CA ALA A 212 -1.21 5.50 -13.74
C ALA A 212 -1.78 5.54 -12.33
N VAL A 213 -2.74 6.43 -12.09
CA VAL A 213 -3.47 6.54 -10.83
C VAL A 213 -4.89 7.00 -11.03
N TRP A 214 -5.82 6.35 -10.34
CA TRP A 214 -7.21 6.78 -10.27
C TRP A 214 -7.41 7.65 -9.04
N LEU A 215 -7.86 8.89 -9.26
CA LEU A 215 -8.17 9.87 -8.22
C LEU A 215 -9.64 10.28 -8.31
N VAL A 216 -10.25 10.67 -7.19
CA VAL A 216 -11.58 11.29 -7.22
C VAL A 216 -11.40 12.77 -7.52
N ASP A 217 -12.08 13.29 -8.54
CA ASP A 217 -12.08 14.70 -8.92
C ASP A 217 -13.48 15.27 -8.62
N ASP A 218 -13.67 15.75 -7.39
CA ASP A 218 -14.88 16.43 -6.93
C ASP A 218 -14.55 17.85 -6.45
N GLU A 219 -15.53 18.74 -6.26
CA GLU A 219 -15.26 20.12 -5.83
C GLU A 219 -14.58 20.23 -4.44
N ALA A 220 -14.51 19.14 -3.66
CA ALA A 220 -13.73 19.06 -2.42
C ALA A 220 -12.30 18.51 -2.66
N SER A 221 -12.07 17.89 -3.81
CA SER A 221 -10.80 17.39 -4.33
C SER A 221 -10.05 18.54 -5.00
N LEU A 222 -9.57 19.47 -4.18
CA LEU A 222 -8.54 20.43 -4.57
C LEU A 222 -7.20 19.71 -4.73
N VAL A 223 -7.14 18.65 -5.54
CA VAL A 223 -5.90 17.95 -5.87
C VAL A 223 -5.09 18.92 -6.73
N ASP A 224 -4.23 19.68 -6.06
CA ASP A 224 -3.18 20.42 -6.73
C ASP A 224 -2.17 19.38 -7.25
N LEU A 225 -2.46 18.84 -8.45
CA LEU A 225 -1.63 17.82 -9.11
C LEU A 225 -0.17 18.30 -9.24
N ALA A 226 0.07 19.62 -9.27
CA ALA A 226 1.42 20.18 -9.29
C ALA A 226 2.17 19.95 -7.95
N ARG A 227 1.47 19.80 -6.82
CA ARG A 227 2.08 19.45 -5.52
C ARG A 227 2.47 17.99 -5.38
N LEU A 228 2.08 17.14 -6.34
CA LEU A 228 2.51 15.75 -6.38
C LEU A 228 3.90 15.61 -6.96
N VAL A 229 4.35 16.53 -7.81
CA VAL A 229 5.72 16.55 -8.33
C VAL A 229 6.71 16.73 -7.17
N GLY A 230 7.74 15.88 -7.14
CA GLY A 230 8.73 15.78 -6.07
C GLY A 230 8.31 14.91 -4.89
N ARG A 231 7.09 14.35 -4.87
CA ARG A 231 6.65 13.45 -3.80
C ARG A 231 6.95 11.99 -4.10
N GLN A 232 7.21 11.25 -3.02
CA GLN A 232 7.36 9.80 -3.07
C GLN A 232 5.99 9.10 -2.96
N VAL A 233 5.77 8.12 -3.82
CA VAL A 233 4.55 7.31 -3.86
C VAL A 233 4.87 5.82 -3.92
N LEU A 234 3.99 4.99 -3.36
CA LEU A 234 4.05 3.55 -3.49
C LEU A 234 3.26 3.09 -4.71
N ALA A 235 3.89 2.32 -5.60
CA ALA A 235 3.26 1.79 -6.80
C ALA A 235 3.58 0.30 -7.01
N VAL A 236 2.67 -0.43 -7.66
CA VAL A 236 2.98 -1.76 -8.20
C VAL A 236 3.67 -1.57 -9.56
N VAL A 237 4.87 -2.12 -9.70
CA VAL A 237 5.77 -1.85 -10.85
C VAL A 237 5.87 -2.99 -11.85
N ASN A 238 5.20 -4.11 -11.58
CA ASN A 238 5.22 -5.30 -12.44
C ASN A 238 3.81 -5.81 -12.79
N ILE A 239 2.78 -4.97 -12.74
CA ILE A 239 1.43 -5.40 -13.11
C ILE A 239 1.33 -5.62 -14.63
N ALA A 240 0.72 -6.73 -15.02
CA ALA A 240 0.49 -7.11 -16.41
C ALA A 240 -0.75 -6.41 -16.97
N LEU A 241 -0.70 -6.11 -18.28
CA LEU A 241 -1.90 -5.94 -19.07
C LEU A 241 -2.39 -7.34 -19.43
N GLU A 242 -3.46 -7.83 -18.81
CA GLU A 242 -4.10 -9.04 -19.33
C GLU A 242 -4.81 -8.70 -20.64
N PRO A 243 -4.69 -9.52 -21.69
CA PRO A 243 -5.54 -9.41 -22.87
C PRO A 243 -6.99 -9.75 -22.48
N GLU A 244 -7.96 -9.04 -23.08
CA GLU A 244 -9.42 -9.10 -22.83
C GLU A 244 -10.09 -10.48 -23.00
N THR A 245 -9.35 -11.58 -23.11
CA THR A 245 -9.87 -12.90 -23.49
C THR A 245 -10.42 -13.74 -22.33
N ALA A 246 -10.40 -13.25 -21.09
CA ALA A 246 -11.05 -13.91 -19.96
C ALA A 246 -12.32 -13.16 -19.59
N GLN A 247 -13.47 -13.67 -20.04
CA GLN A 247 -14.80 -13.08 -19.89
C GLN A 247 -15.23 -12.80 -18.43
N ASP A 248 -14.48 -13.29 -17.44
CA ASP A 248 -14.73 -13.13 -15.99
C ASP A 248 -13.50 -12.62 -15.19
N SER A 249 -12.41 -12.17 -15.83
CA SER A 249 -11.25 -11.61 -15.10
C SER A 249 -11.31 -10.09 -15.03
N PRO A 250 -11.05 -9.48 -13.85
CA PRO A 250 -10.96 -8.03 -13.75
C PRO A 250 -9.79 -7.56 -14.64
N SER A 251 -10.09 -6.70 -15.61
CA SER A 251 -9.09 -6.12 -16.52
C SER A 251 -8.61 -4.76 -16.02
N ALA A 252 -7.38 -4.39 -16.38
CA ALA A 252 -6.82 -3.05 -16.15
C ALA A 252 -6.57 -2.36 -17.51
N PRO A 253 -7.63 -2.05 -18.29
CA PRO A 253 -7.48 -1.47 -19.63
C PRO A 253 -6.86 -0.07 -19.60
N PHE A 254 -6.79 0.54 -18.42
CA PHE A 254 -6.20 1.85 -18.18
C PHE A 254 -4.69 1.83 -18.00
N LEU A 255 -4.02 0.68 -17.98
CA LEU A 255 -2.55 0.63 -17.89
C LEU A 255 -1.94 0.53 -19.28
N THR A 256 -0.84 1.24 -19.51
CA THR A 256 0.00 1.02 -20.69
C THR A 256 1.09 0.00 -20.42
N ARG A 257 1.63 -0.59 -21.50
CA ARG A 257 2.62 -1.64 -21.38
C ARG A 257 3.87 -1.10 -20.68
N GLY A 258 4.20 -1.68 -19.53
CA GLY A 258 5.35 -1.28 -18.74
C GLY A 258 5.10 -0.12 -17.77
N ALA A 259 3.89 0.44 -17.74
CA ALA A 259 3.51 1.42 -16.74
C ALA A 259 3.33 0.78 -15.35
N ALA A 260 3.60 1.56 -14.32
CA ALA A 260 3.26 1.21 -12.93
C ALA A 260 1.82 1.66 -12.61
N ALA A 261 1.26 1.14 -11.50
CA ALA A 261 0.00 1.63 -10.95
C ALA A 261 0.22 2.14 -9.52
N ILE A 262 -0.07 3.42 -9.28
CA ILE A 262 0.08 4.04 -7.95
C ILE A 262 -1.06 3.59 -7.05
N LEU A 263 -0.71 3.20 -5.83
CA LEU A 263 -1.69 2.74 -4.83
C LEU A 263 -2.39 3.94 -4.20
N THR A 264 -3.69 3.79 -3.95
CA THR A 264 -4.52 4.80 -3.28
C THR A 264 -5.44 4.18 -2.23
N VAL A 265 -5.88 5.00 -1.29
CA VAL A 265 -7.06 4.74 -0.45
C VAL A 265 -8.22 5.51 -1.06
N GLY A 266 -9.11 4.80 -1.75
CA GLY A 266 -10.33 5.41 -2.29
C GLY A 266 -10.07 6.57 -3.24
N GLY A 267 -8.91 6.63 -3.91
CA GLY A 267 -8.57 7.71 -4.84
C GLY A 267 -8.41 9.08 -4.20
N ARG A 268 -8.40 9.14 -2.86
CA ARG A 268 -8.41 10.37 -2.08
C ARG A 268 -7.15 10.54 -1.24
N ALA A 269 -6.47 9.44 -0.91
CA ALA A 269 -5.16 9.45 -0.27
C ALA A 269 -4.18 8.56 -1.02
N LEU A 270 -2.97 9.07 -1.22
CA LEU A 270 -1.84 8.33 -1.79
C LEU A 270 -1.03 7.69 -0.66
N LEU A 271 -0.23 6.68 -1.01
CA LEU A 271 0.62 5.96 -0.06
C LEU A 271 2.06 6.45 -0.22
N GLU A 272 2.69 6.89 0.88
CA GLU A 272 4.07 7.39 0.90
C GLU A 272 4.89 6.74 2.02
N PRO A 273 6.23 6.63 1.88
CA PRO A 273 7.08 6.27 2.99
C PRO A 273 7.03 7.36 4.06
N ARG A 274 7.06 6.96 5.33
CA ARG A 274 6.96 7.92 6.44
C ARG A 274 8.16 8.87 6.52
N LYS A 275 9.32 8.41 6.07
CA LYS A 275 10.57 9.17 5.94
C LYS A 275 11.04 9.00 4.49
N GLU A 276 11.79 9.98 3.98
CA GLU A 276 12.34 9.88 2.64
C GLU A 276 13.26 8.65 2.54
N VAL A 277 13.14 7.93 1.42
CA VAL A 277 13.96 6.74 1.12
C VAL A 277 14.52 6.83 -0.29
N PRO A 278 15.58 6.08 -0.63
CA PRO A 278 15.99 5.96 -2.02
C PRO A 278 14.85 5.45 -2.91
N ASN A 279 14.74 6.02 -4.12
CA ASN A 279 13.82 5.52 -5.13
C ASN A 279 14.14 4.06 -5.45
N GLY A 280 13.12 3.24 -5.60
CA GLY A 280 13.24 1.81 -5.87
C GLY A 280 13.26 0.92 -4.65
N ASN A 281 13.29 1.47 -3.43
CA ASN A 281 13.06 0.70 -2.21
C ASN A 281 11.72 -0.06 -2.32
N ARG A 282 11.73 -1.35 -1.97
CA ARG A 282 10.60 -2.25 -2.16
C ARG A 282 9.88 -2.59 -0.87
N LEU A 283 8.57 -2.76 -0.97
CA LEU A 283 7.74 -3.20 0.14
C LEU A 283 8.12 -4.62 0.58
N ALA A 284 8.13 -4.85 1.89
CA ALA A 284 8.39 -6.11 2.56
C ALA A 284 7.48 -6.30 3.78
#